data_AF-G9PD94-F1
#
_entry.id   AF-G9PD94-F1
#
_cell.length_a   1.000
_cell.length_b   1.000
_cell.length_c   1.000
_cell.angle_alpha   90.00
_cell.angle_beta   90.00
_cell.angle_gamma   90.00
#
_symmetry.space_group_name_H-M   'P 1'
#
loop_
_entity.id
_entity.type
_entity.pdbx_description
1 polymer ?
#
loop_
_entity_poly.entity_id
_entity_poly.type
_entity_poly.pdbx_seq_one_letter_code
_entity_poly.pdbx_strand_id
1 'polypeptide(L)'
;MRQRINEIGALLKNHQTYQLLATPTHNDGTINPLTLVQRTLQNTTTNPPPADLTQALLRLNPNHPDTPTAQNLLNQHSHKLPPNQTKQITQALNGTLAKQAQKYLNTITITWVGQQAYNPRTGTPKTKNNTPIYAYWRPQINTPTPPTNPQLTPLTDTTNTGTDIEPHQYTHPTNPRHLTICLLTSQWYKQDSQQLTPNCYQAITQHTNHLDPLTAQLLPLAMGENKTELRTLGTETLNNLTTHQQLNYNDTLTAFLTTAKTIKLNRWAQAFNDLANLNPQLSLKLLLDILPTLNPNQPGINKLLATTTTQYTHAQTQGWAPPLNQNTHTWLNQITGTTQTAKYAHTLKQLDTKNPTALAVD
;
A
#
# COMPACT_ATOMS: atom_id res chain seq x y z
N MET A 1 11.43 -6.22 16.77
CA MET A 1 10.81 -5.85 18.06
C MET A 1 11.26 -6.73 19.23
N ARG A 2 11.31 -8.08 19.10
CA ARG A 2 11.77 -8.99 20.18
C ARG A 2 13.13 -8.65 20.79
N GLN A 3 14.12 -8.29 19.95
CA GLN A 3 15.45 -7.88 20.43
C GLN A 3 15.39 -6.65 21.35
N ARG A 4 14.60 -5.63 21.00
CA ARG A 4 14.41 -4.44 21.86
C ARG A 4 13.73 -4.77 23.18
N ILE A 5 12.73 -5.65 23.19
CA ILE A 5 12.08 -6.08 24.44
C ILE A 5 13.11 -6.74 25.38
N ASN A 6 13.98 -7.59 24.83
CA ASN A 6 15.05 -8.21 25.61
C ASN A 6 16.07 -7.19 26.13
N GLU A 7 16.46 -6.20 25.31
CA GLU A 7 17.33 -5.10 25.73
C GLU A 7 16.72 -4.29 26.88
N ILE A 8 15.43 -3.94 26.77
CA ILE A 8 14.70 -3.22 27.84
C ILE A 8 14.60 -4.08 29.10
N GLY A 9 14.29 -5.37 28.95
CA GLY A 9 14.29 -6.31 30.07
C GLY A 9 15.64 -6.39 30.79
N ALA A 10 16.75 -6.34 30.03
CA ALA A 10 18.09 -6.33 30.60
C ALA A 10 18.39 -5.01 31.35
N LEU A 11 17.99 -3.85 30.81
CA LEU A 11 18.12 -2.56 31.49
C LEU A 11 17.37 -2.56 32.83
N LEU A 12 16.12 -3.05 32.82
CA LEU A 12 15.28 -3.16 34.02
C LEU A 12 15.88 -4.12 35.05
N LYS A 13 16.35 -5.30 34.61
CA LYS A 13 17.01 -6.29 35.47
C LYS A 13 18.27 -5.75 36.14
N ASN A 14 19.00 -4.87 35.44
CA ASN A 14 20.24 -4.27 35.94
C ASN A 14 20.02 -2.93 36.67
N HIS A 15 18.76 -2.52 36.90
CA HIS A 15 18.40 -1.24 37.52
C HIS A 15 19.08 -0.02 36.86
N GLN A 16 19.33 -0.10 35.55
CA GLN A 16 19.99 0.98 34.82
C GLN A 16 19.00 2.09 34.50
N THR A 17 19.34 3.32 34.88
CA THR A 17 18.58 4.51 34.47
C THR A 17 18.93 4.84 33.04
N TYR A 18 18.00 4.58 32.12
CA TYR A 18 18.19 4.83 30.69
C TYR A 18 16.90 5.37 30.07
N GLN A 19 17.02 6.48 29.35
CA GLN A 19 15.92 7.09 28.61
C GLN A 19 15.77 6.39 27.27
N LEU A 20 14.68 5.62 27.11
CA LEU A 20 14.41 4.87 25.89
C LEU A 20 14.33 5.80 24.67
N LEU A 21 15.27 5.62 23.74
CA LEU A 21 15.40 6.48 22.57
C LEU A 21 14.24 6.26 21.62
N ALA A 22 13.86 5.00 21.37
CA ALA A 22 12.85 4.66 20.38
C ALA A 22 11.41 4.94 20.82
N THR A 23 11.15 5.38 22.04
CA THR A 23 9.77 5.63 22.50
C THR A 23 9.11 6.71 21.63
N PRO A 24 8.00 6.41 20.92
CA PRO A 24 7.33 7.38 20.07
C PRO A 24 6.95 8.65 20.83
N THR A 25 6.95 9.78 20.13
CA THR A 25 6.41 11.04 20.64
C THR A 25 5.06 11.40 20.03
N HIS A 26 4.67 10.68 18.97
CA HIS A 26 3.42 10.86 18.25
C HIS A 26 2.71 9.52 18.06
N ASN A 27 1.39 9.57 17.82
CA ASN A 27 0.54 8.39 17.68
C ASN A 27 0.83 7.58 16.40
N ASP A 28 1.43 8.20 15.39
CA ASP A 28 1.88 7.53 14.17
C ASP A 28 3.16 6.70 14.37
N GLY A 29 3.74 6.73 15.58
CA GLY A 29 4.98 6.01 15.92
C GLY A 29 6.26 6.80 15.65
N THR A 30 6.18 8.01 15.12
CA THR A 30 7.35 8.86 14.88
C THR A 30 7.93 9.42 16.17
N ILE A 31 9.18 9.85 16.08
CA ILE A 31 9.91 10.48 17.19
C ILE A 31 10.28 11.90 16.78
N ASN A 32 9.99 12.85 17.65
CA ASN A 32 10.44 14.23 17.54
C ASN A 32 11.99 14.26 17.58
N PRO A 33 12.66 14.84 16.56
CA PRO A 33 14.12 14.89 16.48
C PRO A 33 14.78 15.53 17.71
N LEU A 34 14.19 16.60 18.25
CA LEU A 34 14.73 17.30 19.41
C LEU A 34 14.66 16.42 20.66
N THR A 35 13.51 15.76 20.87
CA THR A 35 13.33 14.80 21.97
C THR A 35 14.33 13.65 21.89
N LEU A 36 14.62 13.13 20.69
CA LEU A 36 15.65 12.10 20.53
C LEU A 36 17.02 12.59 20.99
N VAL A 37 17.43 13.77 20.55
CA VAL A 37 18.75 14.34 20.94
C VAL A 37 18.79 14.61 22.44
N GLN A 38 17.72 15.12 23.04
CA GLN A 38 17.64 15.34 24.49
C GLN A 38 17.77 14.03 25.28
N ARG A 39 17.05 12.97 24.91
CA ARG A 39 17.19 11.64 25.54
C ARG A 39 18.60 11.08 25.38
N THR A 40 19.19 11.27 24.21
CA THR A 40 20.58 10.86 23.92
C THR A 40 21.56 11.54 24.88
N LEU A 41 21.43 12.86 25.08
CA LEU A 41 22.28 13.64 25.98
C LEU A 41 22.04 13.35 27.47
N GLN A 42 20.91 12.74 27.83
CA GLN A 42 20.65 12.26 29.19
C GLN A 42 21.32 10.90 29.46
N ASN A 43 21.59 10.11 28.43
CA ASN A 43 22.17 8.76 28.54
C ASN A 43 23.72 8.73 28.46
N THR A 44 24.41 9.84 28.75
CA THR A 44 25.86 10.03 28.47
C THR A 44 26.82 8.98 29.06
N THR A 45 26.42 8.26 30.11
CA THR A 45 27.24 7.24 30.78
C THR A 45 26.97 5.82 30.29
N THR A 46 26.02 5.63 29.39
CA THR A 46 25.57 4.31 28.92
C THR A 46 25.59 4.23 27.40
N ASN A 47 26.23 3.19 26.86
CA ASN A 47 26.09 2.90 25.44
C ASN A 47 24.64 2.53 25.16
N PRO A 48 23.99 3.13 24.14
CA PRO A 48 22.60 2.83 23.86
C PRO A 48 22.46 1.36 23.43
N PRO A 49 21.42 0.64 23.88
CA PRO A 49 21.11 -0.66 23.33
C PRO A 49 20.94 -0.59 21.79
N PRO A 50 21.58 -1.49 21.02
CA PRO A 50 21.61 -1.38 19.57
C PRO A 50 20.22 -1.38 18.90
N ALA A 51 19.28 -2.21 19.36
CA ALA A 51 17.94 -2.26 18.76
C ALA A 51 17.11 -1.03 19.14
N ASP A 52 17.24 -0.51 20.35
CA ASP A 52 16.62 0.77 20.74
C ASP A 52 17.14 1.95 19.91
N LEU A 53 18.46 2.09 19.74
CA LEU A 53 19.03 3.14 18.87
C LEU A 53 18.55 2.98 17.43
N THR A 54 18.64 1.78 16.86
CA THR A 54 18.27 1.54 15.46
C THR A 54 16.80 1.87 15.21
N GLN A 55 15.89 1.44 16.09
CA GLN A 55 14.47 1.78 15.98
C GLN A 55 14.23 3.28 16.12
N ALA A 56 14.96 3.96 17.01
CA ALA A 56 14.82 5.40 17.17
C ALA A 56 15.17 6.15 15.87
N LEU A 57 16.26 5.74 15.21
CA LEU A 57 16.72 6.39 13.98
C LEU A 57 15.78 6.17 12.80
N LEU A 58 15.16 4.99 12.67
CA LEU A 58 14.17 4.69 11.62
C LEU A 58 12.81 5.40 11.84
N ARG A 59 12.53 5.84 13.07
CA ARG A 59 11.30 6.58 13.43
C ARG A 59 11.41 8.10 13.25
N LEU A 60 12.59 8.61 12.92
CA LEU A 60 12.79 10.03 12.65
C LEU A 60 12.16 10.45 11.32
N ASN A 61 11.51 11.61 11.34
CA ASN A 61 11.18 12.34 10.13
C ASN A 61 12.26 13.43 9.91
N PRO A 62 13.13 13.33 8.90
CA PRO A 62 14.15 14.35 8.65
C PRO A 62 13.54 15.71 8.28
N ASN A 63 12.31 15.74 7.76
CA ASN A 63 11.62 16.97 7.36
C ASN A 63 10.84 17.63 8.51
N HIS A 64 10.97 17.13 9.73
CA HIS A 64 10.27 17.71 10.89
C HIS A 64 10.79 19.13 11.19
N PRO A 65 9.92 20.09 11.59
CA PRO A 65 10.32 21.48 11.87
C PRO A 65 11.45 21.62 12.91
N ASP A 66 11.49 20.73 13.90
CA ASP A 66 12.53 20.72 14.95
C ASP A 66 13.87 20.10 14.53
N THR A 67 13.99 19.54 13.32
CA THR A 67 15.24 18.92 12.86
C THR A 67 16.45 19.87 12.92
N PRO A 68 16.38 21.13 12.45
CA PRO A 68 17.51 22.07 12.55
C PRO A 68 17.91 22.36 14.00
N THR A 69 16.93 22.51 14.89
CA THR A 69 17.17 22.72 16.33
C THR A 69 17.86 21.51 16.95
N ALA A 70 17.41 20.30 16.61
CA ALA A 70 18.02 19.05 17.06
C ALA A 70 19.47 18.90 16.57
N GLN A 71 19.75 19.24 15.31
CA GLN A 71 21.10 19.25 14.74
C GLN A 71 22.02 20.22 15.48
N ASN A 72 21.56 21.46 15.72
CA ASN A 72 22.33 22.46 16.47
C ASN A 72 22.64 21.98 17.90
N LEU A 73 21.65 21.42 18.60
CA LEU A 73 21.83 20.88 19.95
C LEU A 73 22.84 19.72 19.98
N LEU A 74 22.75 18.81 19.01
CA LEU A 74 23.69 17.68 18.88
C LEU A 74 25.10 18.18 18.60
N ASN A 75 25.28 19.14 17.70
CA ASN A 75 26.59 19.69 17.36
C ASN A 75 27.27 20.34 18.57
N GLN A 76 26.52 21.16 19.34
CA GLN A 76 27.01 21.82 20.55
C GLN A 76 27.49 20.83 21.61
N HIS A 77 26.86 19.65 21.70
CA HIS A 77 27.11 18.67 22.75
C HIS A 77 27.74 17.36 22.24
N SER A 78 28.23 17.33 21.01
CA SER A 78 28.80 16.15 20.36
C SER A 78 29.97 15.53 21.15
N HIS A 79 30.74 16.36 21.86
CA HIS A 79 31.85 15.95 22.73
C HIS A 79 31.42 15.09 23.93
N LYS A 80 30.12 15.08 24.30
CA LYS A 80 29.57 14.30 25.41
C LYS A 80 29.14 12.88 25.00
N LEU A 81 29.21 12.55 23.71
CA LEU A 81 28.64 11.33 23.14
C LEU A 81 29.71 10.50 22.42
N PRO A 82 29.57 9.16 22.39
CA PRO A 82 30.40 8.31 21.56
C PRO A 82 30.42 8.75 20.08
N PRO A 83 31.59 8.86 19.42
CA PRO A 83 31.69 9.38 18.05
C PRO A 83 30.82 8.65 17.02
N ASN A 84 30.69 7.32 17.15
CA ASN A 84 29.86 6.52 16.26
C ASN A 84 28.37 6.84 16.43
N GLN A 85 27.89 6.98 17.68
CA GLN A 85 26.50 7.34 17.96
C GLN A 85 26.17 8.73 17.42
N THR A 86 27.05 9.71 17.64
CA THR A 86 26.90 11.07 17.10
C THR A 86 26.82 11.03 15.57
N LYS A 87 27.69 10.27 14.90
CA LYS A 87 27.67 10.09 13.44
C LYS A 87 26.35 9.49 12.96
N GLN A 88 25.86 8.45 13.63
CA GLN A 88 24.61 7.76 13.28
C GLN A 88 23.39 8.68 13.42
N ILE A 89 23.29 9.43 14.53
CA ILE A 89 22.20 10.39 14.74
C ILE A 89 22.28 11.52 13.71
N THR A 90 23.48 12.06 13.47
CA THR A 90 23.69 13.10 12.45
C THR A 90 23.25 12.63 11.06
N GLN A 91 23.60 11.40 10.66
CA GLN A 91 23.17 10.82 9.39
C GLN A 91 21.64 10.68 9.29
N ALA A 92 20.97 10.30 10.38
CA ALA A 92 19.52 10.18 10.39
C ALA A 92 18.83 11.56 10.34
N LEU A 93 19.31 12.54 11.12
CA LEU A 93 18.82 13.92 11.10
C LEU A 93 19.01 14.60 9.73
N ASN A 94 20.10 14.29 9.03
CA ASN A 94 20.36 14.79 7.67
C ASN A 94 19.53 14.05 6.59
N GLY A 95 18.69 13.10 6.98
CA GLY A 95 17.89 12.27 6.05
C GLY A 95 18.70 11.27 5.24
N THR A 96 19.98 11.04 5.57
CA THR A 96 20.81 10.05 4.88
C THR A 96 20.27 8.64 5.11
N LEU A 97 19.91 8.32 6.36
CA LEU A 97 19.33 7.02 6.68
C LEU A 97 17.99 6.81 5.99
N ALA A 98 17.11 7.83 5.99
CA ALA A 98 15.81 7.76 5.31
C ALA A 98 15.95 7.53 3.80
N LYS A 99 16.91 8.21 3.14
CA LYS A 99 17.22 7.99 1.71
C LYS A 99 17.74 6.58 1.44
N GLN A 100 18.62 6.05 2.31
CA GLN A 100 19.12 4.69 2.18
C GLN A 100 18.02 3.64 2.41
N ALA A 101 17.15 3.86 3.40
CA ALA A 101 15.99 3.03 3.67
C ALA A 101 15.03 3.00 2.46
N GLN A 102 14.69 4.17 1.90
CA GLN A 102 13.87 4.25 0.69
C GLN A 102 14.53 3.53 -0.48
N LYS A 103 15.83 3.74 -0.71
CA LYS A 103 16.57 3.06 -1.79
C LYS A 103 16.49 1.54 -1.64
N TYR A 104 16.69 1.03 -0.43
CA TYR A 104 16.56 -0.40 -0.14
C TYR A 104 15.13 -0.90 -0.37
N LEU A 105 14.11 -0.24 0.20
CA LEU A 105 12.72 -0.66 0.03
C LEU A 105 12.26 -0.62 -1.44
N ASN A 106 12.80 0.30 -2.25
CA ASN A 106 12.53 0.36 -3.69
C ASN A 106 13.11 -0.83 -4.48
N THR A 107 14.15 -1.50 -3.94
CA THR A 107 14.67 -2.73 -4.55
C THR A 107 13.80 -3.95 -4.27
N ILE A 108 12.89 -3.87 -3.30
CA ILE A 108 11.90 -4.92 -3.03
C ILE A 108 10.75 -4.78 -4.03
N THR A 109 10.51 -5.86 -4.78
CA THR A 109 9.39 -5.97 -5.71
C THR A 109 8.46 -7.11 -5.30
N ILE A 110 7.19 -6.99 -5.67
CA ILE A 110 6.17 -8.01 -5.39
C ILE A 110 5.57 -8.48 -6.70
N THR A 111 5.57 -9.80 -6.88
CA THR A 111 4.89 -10.46 -8.00
C THR A 111 3.74 -11.29 -7.48
N TRP A 112 2.59 -11.19 -8.13
CA TRP A 112 1.41 -11.99 -7.79
C TRP A 112 1.44 -13.32 -8.55
N VAL A 113 1.54 -14.42 -7.81
CA VAL A 113 1.65 -15.78 -8.32
C VAL A 113 0.33 -16.52 -8.08
N GLY A 114 -0.26 -17.04 -9.16
CA GLY A 114 -1.51 -17.78 -9.12
C GLY A 114 -1.30 -19.19 -8.58
N GLN A 115 -2.14 -19.60 -7.62
CA GLN A 115 -2.18 -20.97 -7.11
C GLN A 115 -3.29 -21.73 -7.81
N GLN A 116 -2.93 -22.77 -8.57
CA GLN A 116 -3.89 -23.53 -9.36
C GLN A 116 -4.86 -24.29 -8.45
N ALA A 117 -6.13 -24.31 -8.81
CA ALA A 117 -7.14 -25.12 -8.15
C ALA A 117 -6.93 -26.60 -8.50
N TYR A 118 -7.20 -27.50 -7.56
CA TYR A 118 -7.08 -28.95 -7.76
C TYR A 118 -8.46 -29.62 -7.68
N ASN A 119 -8.65 -30.69 -8.43
CA ASN A 119 -9.84 -31.52 -8.33
C ASN A 119 -9.78 -32.32 -7.01
N PRO A 120 -10.77 -32.16 -6.10
CA PRO A 120 -10.73 -32.83 -4.80
C PRO A 120 -10.72 -34.36 -4.90
N ARG A 121 -11.29 -34.93 -5.97
CA ARG A 121 -11.40 -36.39 -6.13
C ARG A 121 -10.17 -37.01 -6.78
N THR A 122 -9.58 -36.33 -7.76
CA THR A 122 -8.48 -36.89 -8.57
C THR A 122 -7.11 -36.34 -8.17
N GLY A 123 -7.05 -35.27 -7.37
CA GLY A 123 -5.80 -34.60 -7.03
C GLY A 123 -5.09 -33.94 -8.21
N THR A 124 -5.75 -33.86 -9.39
CA THR A 124 -5.15 -33.26 -10.59
C THR A 124 -5.46 -31.76 -10.67
N PRO A 125 -4.55 -30.95 -11.23
CA PRO A 125 -4.80 -29.52 -11.43
C PRO A 125 -6.01 -29.28 -12.34
N LYS A 126 -6.91 -28.37 -11.96
CA LYS A 126 -8.06 -27.97 -12.75
C LYS A 126 -7.62 -27.08 -13.91
N THR A 127 -8.07 -27.41 -15.11
CA THR A 127 -7.89 -26.60 -16.32
C THR A 127 -9.23 -26.40 -17.02
N LYS A 128 -9.36 -25.29 -17.74
CA LYS A 128 -10.44 -25.04 -18.70
C LYS A 128 -9.78 -24.70 -20.03
N ASN A 129 -10.01 -25.51 -21.06
CA ASN A 129 -9.38 -25.36 -22.38
C ASN A 129 -7.85 -25.20 -22.28
N ASN A 130 -7.19 -26.14 -21.58
CA ASN A 130 -5.74 -26.11 -21.28
C ASN A 130 -5.23 -24.89 -20.49
N THR A 131 -6.12 -23.99 -20.04
CA THR A 131 -5.77 -22.85 -19.19
C THR A 131 -5.94 -23.22 -17.72
N PRO A 132 -4.95 -22.97 -16.84
CA PRO A 132 -5.08 -23.18 -15.41
C PRO A 132 -6.27 -22.41 -14.82
N ILE A 133 -7.08 -23.09 -14.00
CA ILE A 133 -8.06 -22.42 -13.15
C ILE A 133 -7.36 -22.11 -11.83
N TYR A 134 -7.19 -20.83 -11.50
CA TYR A 134 -6.58 -20.42 -10.25
C TYR A 134 -7.60 -20.41 -9.10
N ALA A 135 -7.22 -20.99 -7.96
CA ALA A 135 -8.01 -20.93 -6.72
C ALA A 135 -7.87 -19.56 -6.04
N TYR A 136 -6.64 -19.05 -5.99
CA TYR A 136 -6.32 -17.75 -5.41
C TYR A 136 -4.97 -17.26 -5.95
N TRP A 137 -4.66 -15.99 -5.70
CA TRP A 137 -3.36 -15.39 -5.99
C TRP A 137 -2.66 -15.04 -4.68
N ARG A 138 -1.36 -15.29 -4.59
CA ARG A 138 -0.54 -14.89 -3.44
C ARG A 138 0.56 -13.92 -3.88
N PRO A 139 0.92 -12.94 -3.05
CA PRO A 139 2.10 -12.12 -3.31
C PRO A 139 3.36 -12.95 -3.06
N GLN A 140 4.35 -12.75 -3.90
CA GLN A 140 5.70 -13.27 -3.75
C GLN A 140 6.65 -12.08 -3.72
N ILE A 141 7.38 -11.93 -2.61
CA ILE A 141 8.44 -10.92 -2.53
C ILE A 141 9.65 -11.44 -3.30
N ASN A 142 10.19 -10.60 -4.16
CA ASN A 142 11.52 -10.79 -4.69
C ASN A 142 12.45 -9.91 -3.87
N THR A 143 13.04 -10.49 -2.83
CA THR A 143 13.92 -9.76 -1.91
C THR A 143 15.30 -9.56 -2.54
N PRO A 144 15.83 -8.32 -2.49
CA PRO A 144 17.15 -7.97 -2.98
C PRO A 144 18.23 -8.41 -1.97
N THR A 145 19.50 -8.22 -2.34
CA THR A 145 20.63 -8.39 -1.42
C THR A 145 20.43 -7.55 -0.14
N PRO A 146 20.76 -8.09 1.05
CA PRO A 146 20.63 -7.35 2.31
C PRO A 146 21.35 -5.99 2.28
N PRO A 147 20.83 -4.98 2.99
CA PRO A 147 21.45 -3.66 3.03
C PRO A 147 22.83 -3.73 3.72
N THR A 148 23.80 -2.99 3.19
CA THR A 148 25.14 -2.91 3.79
C THR A 148 25.18 -2.09 5.08
N ASN A 149 24.26 -1.13 5.25
CA ASN A 149 24.12 -0.38 6.50
C ASN A 149 23.36 -1.25 7.54
N PRO A 150 23.99 -1.62 8.67
CA PRO A 150 23.36 -2.49 9.67
C PRO A 150 22.11 -1.85 10.32
N GLN A 151 21.96 -0.54 10.27
CA GLN A 151 20.77 0.16 10.78
C GLN A 151 19.50 -0.12 9.96
N LEU A 152 19.66 -0.64 8.75
CA LEU A 152 18.56 -1.01 7.86
C LEU A 152 18.14 -2.47 7.99
N THR A 153 18.87 -3.28 8.77
CA THR A 153 18.56 -4.69 9.01
C THR A 153 17.12 -4.93 9.48
N PRO A 154 16.49 -4.06 10.33
CA PRO A 154 15.09 -4.25 10.68
C PRO A 154 14.12 -4.26 9.49
N LEU A 155 14.48 -3.60 8.38
CA LEU A 155 13.66 -3.56 7.15
C LEU A 155 13.73 -4.86 6.33
N THR A 156 14.64 -5.78 6.68
CA THR A 156 14.73 -7.10 6.03
C THR A 156 13.75 -8.09 6.64
N ASP A 157 13.24 -7.83 7.84
CA ASP A 157 12.25 -8.69 8.50
C ASP A 157 10.85 -8.36 7.99
N THR A 158 10.44 -9.10 6.96
CA THR A 158 9.11 -8.98 6.37
C THR A 158 8.13 -10.03 6.87
N THR A 159 8.48 -10.79 7.93
CA THR A 159 7.64 -11.90 8.41
C THR A 159 6.53 -11.37 9.32
N ASN A 160 5.27 -11.72 9.01
CA ASN A 160 4.11 -11.25 9.76
C ASN A 160 2.98 -12.29 9.70
N THR A 161 2.28 -12.50 10.81
CA THR A 161 1.12 -13.40 10.94
C THR A 161 -0.23 -12.75 10.58
N GLY A 162 -0.22 -11.46 10.23
CA GLY A 162 -1.36 -10.69 9.71
C GLY A 162 -2.29 -10.13 10.78
N THR A 163 -2.15 -10.62 12.01
CA THR A 163 -2.86 -10.14 13.19
C THR A 163 -1.99 -9.29 14.11
N ASP A 164 -0.67 -9.44 14.03
CA ASP A 164 0.31 -8.69 14.83
C ASP A 164 1.07 -7.70 13.93
N ILE A 165 0.43 -6.57 13.64
CA ILE A 165 0.98 -5.54 12.75
C ILE A 165 1.78 -4.47 13.50
N GLU A 166 1.60 -4.35 14.82
CA GLU A 166 2.25 -3.32 15.64
C GLU A 166 3.78 -3.31 15.51
N PRO A 167 4.48 -4.47 15.44
CA PRO A 167 5.92 -4.51 15.21
C PRO A 167 6.34 -3.79 13.93
N HIS A 168 5.54 -3.92 12.87
CA HIS A 168 5.86 -3.45 11.53
C HIS A 168 5.39 -2.02 11.29
N GLN A 169 4.23 -1.65 11.84
CA GLN A 169 3.66 -0.30 11.77
C GLN A 169 4.65 0.75 12.26
N TYR A 170 5.34 0.45 13.35
CA TYR A 170 6.26 1.39 13.98
C TYR A 170 7.73 1.14 13.66
N THR A 171 8.07 0.27 12.70
CA THR A 171 9.47 0.04 12.33
C THR A 171 10.03 1.20 11.50
N HIS A 172 9.25 1.71 10.54
CA HIS A 172 9.61 2.89 9.74
C HIS A 172 8.35 3.72 9.45
N PRO A 173 7.79 4.41 10.46
CA PRO A 173 6.48 5.07 10.36
C PRO A 173 6.41 6.18 9.31
N THR A 174 7.55 6.75 8.89
CA THR A 174 7.59 7.73 7.79
C THR A 174 7.56 7.10 6.40
N ASN A 175 7.59 5.77 6.27
CA ASN A 175 7.56 5.09 4.97
C ASN A 175 6.59 3.91 4.99
N PRO A 176 5.39 4.06 4.42
CA PRO A 176 4.37 3.01 4.44
C PRO A 176 4.73 1.80 3.57
N ARG A 177 5.78 1.88 2.74
CA ARG A 177 6.21 0.77 1.87
C ARG A 177 6.65 -0.45 2.67
N HIS A 178 7.40 -0.25 3.76
CA HIS A 178 7.82 -1.37 4.63
C HIS A 178 6.61 -2.08 5.24
N LEU A 179 5.70 -1.31 5.85
CA LEU A 179 4.45 -1.86 6.40
C LEU A 179 3.66 -2.60 5.32
N THR A 180 3.53 -2.02 4.12
CA THR A 180 2.80 -2.67 3.02
C THR A 180 3.41 -4.01 2.64
N ILE A 181 4.74 -4.09 2.52
CA ILE A 181 5.42 -5.35 2.23
C ILE A 181 5.08 -6.37 3.32
N CYS A 182 5.16 -6.00 4.60
CA CYS A 182 4.82 -6.89 5.71
C CYS A 182 3.33 -7.31 5.74
N LEU A 183 2.40 -6.47 5.29
CA LEU A 183 0.97 -6.80 5.20
C LEU A 183 0.67 -7.71 4.00
N LEU A 184 1.35 -7.51 2.88
CA LEU A 184 1.23 -8.38 1.72
C LEU A 184 1.84 -9.75 2.01
N THR A 185 2.94 -9.83 2.74
CA THR A 185 3.54 -11.12 3.13
C THR A 185 2.76 -11.86 4.18
N SER A 186 1.98 -11.15 5.00
CA SER A 186 1.12 -11.78 6.00
C SER A 186 -0.08 -12.52 5.44
N GLN A 187 -0.25 -12.57 4.12
CA GLN A 187 -1.29 -13.32 3.41
C GLN A 187 -1.07 -14.84 3.53
N TRP A 188 -1.27 -15.39 4.73
CA TRP A 188 -1.25 -16.83 5.01
C TRP A 188 -2.65 -17.43 4.78
N TYR A 189 -2.73 -18.43 3.89
CA TYR A 189 -3.64 -19.59 3.85
C TYR A 189 -5.15 -19.43 4.18
N LYS A 190 -5.76 -18.25 4.19
CA LYS A 190 -7.22 -18.18 4.37
C LYS A 190 -7.95 -18.36 3.04
N GLN A 191 -8.59 -19.52 2.92
CA GLN A 191 -9.65 -19.76 1.96
C GLN A 191 -10.65 -18.60 2.02
N ASP A 192 -10.68 -17.78 0.97
CA ASP A 192 -11.76 -16.83 0.61
C ASP A 192 -12.30 -15.87 1.71
N SER A 193 -11.61 -15.78 2.86
CA SER A 193 -12.08 -15.11 4.08
C SER A 193 -11.02 -14.14 4.59
N GLN A 194 -11.27 -12.85 4.30
CA GLN A 194 -10.56 -11.66 4.81
C GLN A 194 -9.02 -11.71 4.70
N GLN A 195 -8.47 -10.94 3.75
CA GLN A 195 -7.02 -10.85 3.55
C GLN A 195 -6.34 -10.04 4.66
N LEU A 196 -6.95 -8.94 5.11
CA LEU A 196 -6.40 -8.05 6.15
C LEU A 196 -7.47 -7.55 7.13
N THR A 197 -7.06 -7.09 8.31
CA THR A 197 -7.95 -6.51 9.33
C THR A 197 -8.25 -5.03 9.05
N PRO A 198 -9.34 -4.44 9.61
CA PRO A 198 -9.58 -2.99 9.51
C PRO A 198 -8.38 -2.17 9.99
N ASN A 199 -7.73 -2.58 11.09
CA ASN A 199 -6.54 -1.92 11.62
C ASN A 199 -5.38 -1.90 10.62
N CYS A 200 -5.22 -2.94 9.80
CA CYS A 200 -4.19 -2.98 8.75
C CYS A 200 -4.41 -1.88 7.71
N TYR A 201 -5.65 -1.67 7.29
CA TYR A 201 -5.99 -0.65 6.30
C TYR A 201 -5.97 0.76 6.91
N GLN A 202 -6.43 0.92 8.15
CA GLN A 202 -6.33 2.19 8.89
C GLN A 202 -4.89 2.62 9.13
N ALA A 203 -3.96 1.69 9.40
CA ALA A 203 -2.55 2.03 9.59
C ALA A 203 -1.98 2.73 8.34
N ILE A 204 -2.43 2.37 7.13
CA ILE A 204 -1.99 3.01 5.88
C ILE A 204 -2.46 4.46 5.79
N THR A 205 -3.71 4.73 6.21
CA THR A 205 -4.32 6.07 6.12
C THR A 205 -3.70 7.06 7.10
N GLN A 206 -3.05 6.57 8.15
CA GLN A 206 -2.34 7.37 9.14
C GLN A 206 -0.98 7.86 8.62
N HIS A 207 -0.47 7.31 7.52
CA HIS A 207 0.76 7.80 6.91
C HIS A 207 0.48 9.05 6.07
N THR A 208 1.17 10.13 6.40
CA THR A 208 0.96 11.48 5.82
C THR A 208 1.73 11.73 4.52
N ASN A 209 2.53 10.76 4.07
CA ASN A 209 3.42 10.90 2.92
C ASN A 209 2.77 10.42 1.62
N HIS A 210 3.35 10.87 0.49
CA HIS A 210 2.96 10.35 -0.82
C HIS A 210 3.10 8.83 -0.89
N LEU A 211 2.01 8.15 -1.26
CA LEU A 211 2.02 6.70 -1.42
C LEU A 211 2.53 6.34 -2.82
N ASP A 212 3.45 5.38 -2.86
CA ASP A 212 3.93 4.82 -4.12
C ASP A 212 2.97 3.74 -4.66
N PRO A 213 3.14 3.30 -5.93
CA PRO A 213 2.27 2.28 -6.53
C PRO A 213 2.21 0.95 -5.78
N LEU A 214 3.28 0.55 -5.09
CA LEU A 214 3.31 -0.70 -4.32
C LEU A 214 2.46 -0.54 -3.08
N THR A 215 2.62 0.55 -2.34
CA THR A 215 1.80 0.86 -1.18
C THR A 215 0.33 0.99 -1.54
N ALA A 216 0.04 1.63 -2.67
CA ALA A 216 -1.31 1.82 -3.17
C ALA A 216 -2.04 0.50 -3.51
N GLN A 217 -1.34 -0.64 -3.70
CA GLN A 217 -1.97 -1.94 -3.98
C GLN A 217 -2.94 -2.40 -2.88
N LEU A 218 -2.76 -1.94 -1.64
CA LEU A 218 -3.66 -2.31 -0.55
C LEU A 218 -5.08 -1.73 -0.73
N LEU A 219 -5.26 -0.62 -1.45
CA LEU A 219 -6.56 0.00 -1.70
C LEU A 219 -7.46 -0.83 -2.64
N PRO A 220 -7.04 -1.21 -3.86
CA PRO A 220 -7.85 -2.08 -4.70
C PRO A 220 -8.10 -3.45 -4.08
N LEU A 221 -7.16 -3.97 -3.27
CA LEU A 221 -7.36 -5.20 -2.49
C LEU A 221 -8.46 -5.02 -1.44
N ALA A 222 -8.45 -3.92 -0.69
CA ALA A 222 -9.50 -3.56 0.28
C ALA A 222 -10.87 -3.48 -0.41
N MET A 223 -10.95 -2.80 -1.55
CA MET A 223 -12.16 -2.72 -2.38
C MET A 223 -12.64 -4.09 -2.91
N GLY A 224 -11.74 -5.08 -2.95
CA GLY A 224 -12.01 -6.47 -3.33
C GLY A 224 -12.38 -7.41 -2.18
N GLU A 225 -12.44 -6.91 -0.93
CA GLU A 225 -12.68 -7.72 0.27
C GLU A 225 -14.12 -8.23 0.37
N ASN A 226 -14.31 -9.34 1.10
CA ASN A 226 -15.65 -9.89 1.31
C ASN A 226 -16.50 -9.05 2.28
N LYS A 227 -15.87 -8.45 3.29
CA LYS A 227 -16.55 -7.62 4.29
C LYS A 227 -16.85 -6.24 3.70
N THR A 228 -18.11 -5.81 3.82
CA THR A 228 -18.54 -4.50 3.33
C THR A 228 -17.76 -3.36 4.00
N GLU A 229 -17.58 -3.43 5.31
CA GLU A 229 -16.79 -2.48 6.10
C GLU A 229 -15.39 -2.22 5.50
N LEU A 230 -14.67 -3.28 5.10
CA LEU A 230 -13.34 -3.17 4.50
C LEU A 230 -13.36 -2.55 3.11
N ARG A 231 -14.38 -2.88 2.31
CA ARG A 231 -14.55 -2.27 0.98
C ARG A 231 -14.83 -0.79 1.11
N THR A 232 -15.73 -0.40 2.02
CA THR A 232 -16.06 0.99 2.31
C THR A 232 -14.81 1.75 2.77
N LEU A 233 -14.07 1.21 3.74
CA LEU A 233 -12.81 1.79 4.20
C LEU A 233 -11.80 1.99 3.05
N GLY A 234 -11.63 0.98 2.19
CA GLY A 234 -10.75 1.07 1.01
C GLY A 234 -11.18 2.17 0.04
N THR A 235 -12.48 2.26 -0.24
CA THR A 235 -13.08 3.27 -1.12
C THR A 235 -12.94 4.70 -0.56
N GLU A 236 -13.28 4.91 0.70
CA GLU A 236 -13.16 6.21 1.38
C GLU A 236 -11.70 6.66 1.46
N THR A 237 -10.80 5.73 1.78
CA THR A 237 -9.36 5.97 1.82
C THR A 237 -8.83 6.40 0.46
N LEU A 238 -9.18 5.66 -0.60
CA LEU A 238 -8.78 6.00 -1.96
C LEU A 238 -9.24 7.42 -2.35
N ASN A 239 -10.50 7.75 -2.05
CA ASN A 239 -11.04 9.08 -2.32
C ASN A 239 -10.30 10.17 -1.53
N ASN A 240 -10.05 9.94 -0.24
CA ASN A 240 -9.34 10.89 0.62
C ASN A 240 -7.92 11.16 0.10
N LEU A 241 -7.12 10.11 -0.10
CA LEU A 241 -5.72 10.22 -0.53
C LEU A 241 -5.58 10.90 -1.90
N THR A 242 -6.48 10.63 -2.84
CA THR A 242 -6.47 11.26 -4.17
C THR A 242 -6.92 12.72 -4.10
N THR A 243 -7.94 13.03 -3.31
CA THR A 243 -8.43 14.41 -3.09
C THR A 243 -7.36 15.29 -2.45
N HIS A 244 -6.61 14.76 -1.48
CA HIS A 244 -5.51 15.46 -0.82
C HIS A 244 -4.17 15.34 -1.55
N GLN A 245 -4.15 14.81 -2.78
CA GLN A 245 -2.96 14.67 -3.63
C GLN A 245 -1.84 13.82 -3.01
N GLN A 246 -2.13 13.02 -1.98
CA GLN A 246 -1.20 12.08 -1.36
C GLN A 246 -1.02 10.81 -2.20
N LEU A 247 -1.97 10.52 -3.10
CA LEU A 247 -1.85 9.46 -4.09
C LEU A 247 -2.24 10.01 -5.47
N ASN A 248 -1.33 9.93 -6.43
CA ASN A 248 -1.60 10.38 -7.79
C ASN A 248 -2.35 9.32 -8.62
N TYR A 249 -2.92 9.76 -9.73
CA TYR A 249 -3.73 8.90 -10.60
C TYR A 249 -2.94 7.73 -11.21
N ASN A 250 -1.71 7.97 -11.68
CA ASN A 250 -0.91 6.95 -12.35
C ASN A 250 -0.48 5.84 -11.38
N ASP A 251 -0.14 6.20 -10.15
CA ASP A 251 0.22 5.24 -9.10
C ASP A 251 -1.02 4.45 -8.64
N THR A 252 -2.17 5.13 -8.56
CA THR A 252 -3.47 4.47 -8.32
C THR A 252 -3.76 3.45 -9.41
N LEU A 253 -3.73 3.85 -10.68
CA LEU A 253 -4.00 2.96 -11.81
C LEU A 253 -3.03 1.78 -11.80
N THR A 254 -1.73 2.03 -11.62
CA THR A 254 -0.71 0.98 -11.52
C THR A 254 -1.04 -0.05 -10.43
N ALA A 255 -1.51 0.40 -9.26
CA ALA A 255 -1.93 -0.48 -8.18
C ALA A 255 -3.15 -1.34 -8.56
N PHE A 256 -4.18 -0.76 -9.20
CA PHE A 256 -5.33 -1.50 -9.70
C PHE A 256 -4.94 -2.54 -10.75
N LEU A 257 -4.14 -2.16 -11.74
CA LEU A 257 -3.68 -3.06 -12.80
C LEU A 257 -2.86 -4.23 -12.24
N THR A 258 -1.99 -3.97 -11.26
CA THR A 258 -1.15 -5.00 -10.64
C THR A 258 -1.97 -6.04 -9.87
N THR A 259 -3.06 -5.61 -9.23
CA THR A 259 -3.90 -6.43 -8.35
C THR A 259 -5.15 -6.99 -9.03
N ALA A 260 -5.51 -6.54 -10.24
CA ALA A 260 -6.76 -6.89 -10.90
C ALA A 260 -7.05 -8.39 -10.99
N LYS A 261 -6.01 -9.19 -11.26
CA LYS A 261 -6.12 -10.66 -11.33
C LYS A 261 -6.45 -11.34 -10.00
N THR A 262 -6.17 -10.68 -8.87
CA THR A 262 -6.35 -11.21 -7.52
C THR A 262 -7.77 -10.98 -6.98
N ILE A 263 -8.56 -10.14 -7.64
CA ILE A 263 -9.81 -9.60 -7.11
C ILE A 263 -11.04 -10.17 -7.85
N LYS A 264 -12.09 -10.44 -7.08
CA LYS A 264 -13.41 -10.80 -7.64
C LYS A 264 -14.09 -9.54 -8.18
N LEU A 265 -14.26 -9.45 -9.50
CA LEU A 265 -14.78 -8.25 -10.17
C LEU A 265 -16.18 -7.81 -9.70
N ASN A 266 -17.02 -8.73 -9.22
CA ASN A 266 -18.32 -8.37 -8.62
C ASN A 266 -18.19 -7.48 -7.38
N ARG A 267 -17.12 -7.67 -6.58
CA ARG A 267 -16.87 -6.87 -5.37
C ARG A 267 -16.36 -5.48 -5.76
N TRP A 268 -15.48 -5.42 -6.75
CA TRP A 268 -15.08 -4.15 -7.37
C TRP A 268 -16.26 -3.37 -7.94
N ALA A 269 -17.20 -4.02 -8.65
CA ALA A 269 -18.37 -3.33 -9.18
C ALA A 269 -19.17 -2.60 -8.08
N GLN A 270 -19.33 -3.21 -6.90
CA GLN A 270 -19.95 -2.55 -5.75
C GLN A 270 -19.08 -1.41 -5.21
N ALA A 271 -17.79 -1.65 -4.99
CA ALA A 271 -16.88 -0.62 -4.45
C ALA A 271 -16.77 0.60 -5.39
N PHE A 272 -16.84 0.41 -6.70
CA PHE A 272 -16.88 1.49 -7.68
C PHE A 272 -18.21 2.25 -7.69
N ASN A 273 -19.34 1.60 -7.39
CA ASN A 273 -20.59 2.33 -7.15
C ASN A 273 -20.45 3.23 -5.92
N ASP A 274 -19.88 2.72 -4.84
CA ASP A 274 -19.64 3.50 -3.62
C ASP A 274 -18.66 4.66 -3.91
N LEU A 275 -17.60 4.41 -4.69
CA LEU A 275 -16.64 5.45 -5.10
C LEU A 275 -17.30 6.50 -5.99
N ALA A 276 -18.24 6.13 -6.86
CA ALA A 276 -18.94 7.09 -7.71
C ALA A 276 -19.83 8.05 -6.92
N ASN A 277 -20.35 7.63 -5.76
CA ASN A 277 -21.07 8.52 -4.86
C ASN A 277 -20.16 9.56 -4.19
N LEU A 278 -18.88 9.23 -3.98
CA LEU A 278 -17.89 10.13 -3.37
C LEU A 278 -17.19 11.02 -4.42
N ASN A 279 -16.80 10.40 -5.54
CA ASN A 279 -16.03 11.02 -6.61
C ASN A 279 -16.33 10.31 -7.96
N PRO A 280 -17.37 10.78 -8.69
CA PRO A 280 -17.82 10.14 -9.93
C PRO A 280 -16.79 10.19 -11.05
N GLN A 281 -15.98 11.25 -11.11
CA GLN A 281 -14.94 11.40 -12.13
C GLN A 281 -13.80 10.40 -11.93
N LEU A 282 -13.30 10.26 -10.70
CA LEU A 282 -12.26 9.27 -10.37
C LEU A 282 -12.75 7.84 -10.62
N SER A 283 -13.98 7.52 -10.17
CA SER A 283 -14.57 6.19 -10.33
C SER A 283 -14.68 5.79 -11.80
N LEU A 284 -15.30 6.65 -12.63
CA LEU A 284 -15.48 6.36 -14.05
C LEU A 284 -14.14 6.30 -14.78
N LYS A 285 -13.21 7.22 -14.50
CA LYS A 285 -11.90 7.24 -15.15
C LYS A 285 -11.11 5.96 -14.85
N LEU A 286 -11.07 5.52 -13.59
CA LEU A 286 -10.41 4.26 -13.23
C LEU A 286 -11.07 3.06 -13.92
N LEU A 287 -12.40 2.97 -13.92
CA LEU A 287 -13.10 1.89 -14.61
C LEU A 287 -12.74 1.81 -16.09
N LEU A 288 -12.75 2.94 -16.80
CA LEU A 288 -12.42 3.01 -18.22
C LEU A 288 -10.96 2.65 -18.51
N ASP A 289 -10.03 3.01 -17.63
CA ASP A 289 -8.60 2.69 -17.80
C ASP A 289 -8.27 1.24 -17.36
N ILE A 290 -9.06 0.63 -16.48
CA ILE A 290 -8.86 -0.76 -16.00
C ILE A 290 -9.51 -1.79 -16.93
N LEU A 291 -10.73 -1.54 -17.43
CA LEU A 291 -11.48 -2.51 -18.24
C LEU A 291 -10.66 -3.14 -19.37
N PRO A 292 -9.90 -2.37 -20.18
CA PRO A 292 -9.17 -2.91 -21.33
C PRO A 292 -8.09 -3.93 -20.95
N THR A 293 -7.65 -3.95 -19.70
CA THR A 293 -6.62 -4.88 -19.23
C THR A 293 -7.19 -6.19 -18.68
N LEU A 294 -8.51 -6.26 -18.50
CA LEU A 294 -9.19 -7.43 -17.94
C LEU A 294 -9.48 -8.47 -19.03
N ASN A 295 -9.56 -9.75 -18.66
CA ASN A 295 -10.04 -10.76 -19.59
C ASN A 295 -11.56 -10.58 -19.79
N PRO A 296 -12.06 -10.40 -21.03
CA PRO A 296 -13.48 -10.21 -21.28
C PRO A 296 -14.39 -11.38 -20.86
N ASN A 297 -13.80 -12.56 -20.61
CA ASN A 297 -14.49 -13.75 -20.15
C ASN A 297 -14.30 -14.01 -18.64
N GLN A 298 -13.66 -13.10 -17.90
CA GLN A 298 -13.45 -13.23 -16.46
C GLN A 298 -14.79 -13.20 -15.70
N PRO A 299 -15.00 -14.08 -14.70
CA PRO A 299 -16.18 -14.03 -13.85
C PRO A 299 -16.38 -12.65 -13.21
N GLY A 300 -17.59 -12.11 -13.36
CA GLY A 300 -18.00 -10.83 -12.81
C GLY A 300 -17.74 -9.60 -13.68
N ILE A 301 -17.14 -9.77 -14.86
CA ILE A 301 -16.94 -8.67 -15.81
C ILE A 301 -18.26 -8.01 -16.23
N ASN A 302 -19.34 -8.80 -16.28
CA ASN A 302 -20.69 -8.31 -16.61
C ASN A 302 -21.21 -7.28 -15.58
N LYS A 303 -20.88 -7.45 -14.29
CA LYS A 303 -21.26 -6.51 -13.23
C LYS A 303 -20.43 -5.24 -13.30
N LEU A 304 -19.13 -5.38 -13.55
CA LEU A 304 -18.23 -4.22 -13.71
C LEU A 304 -18.60 -3.38 -14.93
N LEU A 305 -18.94 -4.04 -16.07
CA LEU A 305 -19.46 -3.37 -17.26
C LEU A 305 -20.81 -2.70 -17.02
N ALA A 306 -21.72 -3.34 -16.27
CA ALA A 306 -22.98 -2.71 -15.90
C ALA A 306 -22.75 -1.42 -15.11
N THR A 307 -21.91 -1.48 -14.07
CA THR A 307 -21.51 -0.31 -13.26
C THR A 307 -20.90 0.78 -14.14
N THR A 308 -19.96 0.43 -15.02
CA THR A 308 -19.31 1.40 -15.92
C THR A 308 -20.32 2.05 -16.86
N THR A 309 -21.23 1.27 -17.45
CA THR A 309 -22.28 1.77 -18.36
C THR A 309 -23.21 2.74 -17.64
N THR A 310 -23.64 2.41 -16.41
CA THR A 310 -24.47 3.31 -15.59
C THR A 310 -23.74 4.61 -15.27
N GLN A 311 -22.48 4.53 -14.83
CA GLN A 311 -21.69 5.72 -14.52
C GLN A 311 -21.43 6.57 -15.77
N TYR A 312 -21.13 5.95 -16.91
CA TYR A 312 -20.94 6.65 -18.18
C TYR A 312 -22.21 7.35 -18.65
N THR A 313 -23.37 6.67 -18.53
CA THR A 313 -24.67 7.27 -18.84
C THR A 313 -24.90 8.51 -17.97
N HIS A 314 -24.62 8.41 -16.67
CA HIS A 314 -24.73 9.55 -15.76
C HIS A 314 -23.76 10.68 -16.14
N ALA A 315 -22.51 10.36 -16.48
CA ALA A 315 -21.55 11.35 -16.94
C ALA A 315 -22.00 12.06 -18.23
N GLN A 316 -22.64 11.33 -19.14
CA GLN A 316 -23.16 11.86 -20.39
C GLN A 316 -24.34 12.79 -20.14
N THR A 317 -25.29 12.41 -19.28
CA THR A 317 -26.42 13.29 -18.93
C THR A 317 -25.98 14.57 -18.22
N GLN A 318 -24.86 14.51 -17.49
CA GLN A 318 -24.24 15.65 -16.83
C GLN A 318 -23.24 16.41 -17.72
N GLY A 319 -23.03 15.98 -18.97
CA GLY A 319 -22.21 16.69 -19.95
C GLY A 319 -20.69 16.62 -19.74
N TRP A 320 -20.18 15.67 -18.95
CA TRP A 320 -18.73 15.53 -18.67
C TRP A 320 -18.17 14.15 -19.03
N ALA A 321 -18.95 13.28 -19.69
CA ALA A 321 -18.48 11.97 -20.13
C ALA A 321 -17.17 12.07 -20.94
N PRO A 322 -16.09 11.38 -20.52
CA PRO A 322 -14.85 11.36 -21.29
C PRO A 322 -15.04 10.50 -22.54
N PRO A 323 -14.42 10.85 -23.68
CA PRO A 323 -14.43 9.98 -24.86
C PRO A 323 -13.74 8.65 -24.54
N LEU A 324 -14.24 7.56 -25.12
CA LEU A 324 -13.59 6.27 -24.99
C LEU A 324 -12.29 6.24 -25.80
N ASN A 325 -11.23 5.69 -25.22
CA ASN A 325 -9.95 5.54 -25.92
C ASN A 325 -9.96 4.29 -26.82
N GLN A 326 -8.98 4.21 -27.73
CA GLN A 326 -8.85 3.11 -28.68
C GLN A 326 -8.73 1.74 -28.00
N ASN A 327 -8.02 1.63 -26.88
CA ASN A 327 -7.87 0.36 -26.15
C ASN A 327 -9.22 -0.13 -25.62
N THR A 328 -10.05 0.77 -25.11
CA THR A 328 -11.41 0.48 -24.66
C THR A 328 -12.29 0.04 -25.82
N HIS A 329 -12.23 0.70 -26.97
CA HIS A 329 -12.97 0.25 -28.16
C HIS A 329 -12.53 -1.15 -28.62
N THR A 330 -11.22 -1.37 -28.75
CA THR A 330 -10.66 -2.67 -29.14
C THR A 330 -11.11 -3.77 -28.19
N TRP A 331 -11.06 -3.52 -26.89
CA TRP A 331 -11.49 -4.48 -25.87
C TRP A 331 -13.00 -4.76 -25.93
N LEU A 332 -13.85 -3.72 -26.05
CA LEU A 332 -15.30 -3.86 -26.19
C LEU A 332 -15.71 -4.58 -27.47
N ASN A 333 -14.88 -4.58 -28.51
CA ASN A 333 -15.12 -5.31 -29.75
C ASN A 333 -14.84 -6.81 -29.64
N GLN A 334 -14.07 -7.25 -28.64
CA GLN A 334 -13.88 -8.67 -28.35
C GLN A 334 -15.13 -9.30 -27.70
N ILE A 335 -16.00 -8.48 -27.11
CA ILE A 335 -17.22 -8.93 -26.43
C ILE A 335 -18.38 -8.93 -27.42
N THR A 336 -18.68 -10.11 -27.96
CA THR A 336 -19.72 -10.30 -28.98
C THR A 336 -20.81 -11.27 -28.52
N GLY A 337 -21.89 -11.36 -29.30
CA GLY A 337 -23.02 -12.25 -29.05
C GLY A 337 -24.17 -11.61 -28.27
N THR A 338 -25.03 -12.44 -27.68
CA THR A 338 -26.32 -12.03 -27.09
C THR A 338 -26.32 -12.03 -25.56
N THR A 339 -25.17 -12.30 -24.94
CA THR A 339 -25.02 -12.33 -23.48
C THR A 339 -25.29 -10.96 -22.85
N GLN A 340 -25.63 -10.93 -21.56
CA GLN A 340 -25.81 -9.67 -20.85
C GLN A 340 -24.53 -8.80 -20.87
N THR A 341 -23.36 -9.43 -20.83
CA THR A 341 -22.06 -8.74 -20.99
C THR A 341 -21.97 -8.03 -22.33
N ALA A 342 -22.31 -8.71 -23.42
CA ALA A 342 -22.29 -8.15 -24.77
C ALA A 342 -23.29 -7.00 -24.95
N LYS A 343 -24.47 -7.10 -24.33
CA LYS A 343 -25.44 -6.01 -24.29
C LYS A 343 -24.85 -4.74 -23.66
N TYR A 344 -24.24 -4.85 -22.47
CA TYR A 344 -23.60 -3.69 -21.83
C TYR A 344 -22.43 -3.13 -22.65
N ALA A 345 -21.59 -4.00 -23.21
CA ALA A 345 -20.49 -3.55 -24.07
C ALA A 345 -20.99 -2.79 -25.31
N HIS A 346 -22.09 -3.24 -25.92
CA HIS A 346 -22.71 -2.55 -27.04
C HIS A 346 -23.30 -1.20 -26.61
N THR A 347 -24.03 -1.15 -25.50
CA THR A 347 -24.59 0.10 -24.95
C THR A 347 -23.50 1.13 -24.67
N LEU A 348 -22.40 0.74 -24.03
CA LEU A 348 -21.30 1.65 -23.73
C LEU A 348 -20.70 2.28 -25.01
N LYS A 349 -20.50 1.47 -26.07
CA LYS A 349 -20.06 1.98 -27.38
C LYS A 349 -21.06 2.96 -28.00
N GLN A 350 -22.36 2.67 -27.93
CA GLN A 350 -23.39 3.56 -28.46
C GLN A 350 -23.46 4.89 -27.71
N LEU A 351 -23.31 4.88 -26.38
CA LEU A 351 -23.30 6.11 -25.57
C LEU A 351 -22.14 7.01 -25.98
N ASP A 352 -20.97 6.44 -26.23
CA ASP A 352 -19.78 7.18 -26.68
C ASP A 352 -19.94 7.80 -28.07
N THR A 353 -20.52 7.09 -29.04
CA THR A 353 -20.82 7.68 -30.37
C THR A 353 -21.78 8.87 -30.33
N LYS A 354 -22.57 8.98 -29.24
CA LYS A 354 -23.50 10.08 -29.00
C LYS A 354 -22.90 11.16 -28.09
N ASN A 355 -21.64 11.04 -27.70
CA ASN A 355 -20.98 11.93 -26.77
C ASN A 355 -20.47 13.19 -27.50
N PRO A 356 -20.94 14.40 -27.15
CA PRO A 356 -20.54 15.63 -27.82
C PRO A 356 -19.02 15.90 -27.73
N THR A 357 -18.36 15.45 -26.68
CA THR A 357 -16.90 15.60 -26.51
C THR A 357 -16.09 14.63 -27.37
N ALA A 358 -16.66 13.52 -27.83
CA ALA A 358 -16.00 12.61 -28.77
C ALA A 358 -15.99 13.18 -30.20
N LEU A 359 -17.00 13.99 -30.56
CA LEU A 359 -17.13 14.64 -31.87
C LEU A 359 -16.18 15.82 -32.09
N ALA A 360 -15.39 16.20 -31.08
CA ALA A 360 -14.45 17.34 -31.14
C ALA A 360 -12.98 16.92 -31.31
N VAL A 361 -12.70 15.61 -31.45
CA VAL A 361 -11.33 15.05 -31.53
C VAL A 361 -11.01 14.48 -32.93
N ASP A 362 -11.95 14.56 -33.88
CA ASP A 362 -11.74 14.21 -35.29
C ASP A 362 -11.36 15.41 -36.16
#